data_AF-A0A8B7NNG3-F1
#
_entry.id   AF-A0A8B7NNG3-F1
#
_cell.length_a   1.000
_cell.length_b   1.000
_cell.length_c   1.000
_cell.angle_alpha   90.00
_cell.angle_beta   90.00
_cell.angle_gamma   90.00
#
_symmetry.space_group_name_H-M   'P 1'
#
loop_
_entity.id
_entity.type
_entity.pdbx_description
1 polymer ?
#
loop_
_entity_poly.entity_id
_entity_poly.type
_entity_poly.pdbx_seq_one_letter_code
_entity_poly.pdbx_strand_id
1 'polypeptide(L)'
;MKLLLVACVALLAVVAVQADKLPSATPEEINDILATREKAKEFVDCVTRPRRCRDARAKDIARIAPELIRVQGKCSRVKGLECSADDERNIKIVVNTLSTKYNDLYRQLITDAANPGRG
;
A
#
# COMPACT_ATOMS: atom_id res chain seq x y z
N MET A 1 -51.86 34.69 8.47
CA MET A 1 -51.61 33.37 7.83
C MET A 1 -51.04 33.61 6.45
N LYS A 2 -49.74 33.37 6.21
CA LYS A 2 -49.18 33.12 4.88
C LYS A 2 -47.74 32.61 4.99
N LEU A 3 -47.67 31.28 4.83
CA LEU A 3 -46.61 30.41 4.33
C LEU A 3 -45.14 30.75 4.64
N LEU A 4 -44.62 29.99 5.61
CA LEU A 4 -43.22 29.59 5.73
C LEU A 4 -42.76 28.85 4.46
N LEU A 5 -41.95 29.49 3.63
CA LEU A 5 -41.15 28.83 2.59
C LEU A 5 -39.86 28.34 3.23
N VAL A 6 -39.90 27.12 3.77
CA VAL A 6 -38.71 26.38 4.19
C VAL A 6 -38.08 25.78 2.94
N ALA A 7 -37.14 26.51 2.34
CA ALA A 7 -36.28 25.98 1.29
C ALA A 7 -35.24 25.04 1.93
N CYS A 8 -35.58 23.75 1.99
CA CYS A 8 -34.63 22.68 2.32
C CYS A 8 -33.56 22.61 1.24
N VAL A 9 -32.43 23.28 1.48
CA VAL A 9 -31.19 23.06 0.75
C VAL A 9 -30.65 21.69 1.17
N ALA A 10 -31.06 20.65 0.46
CA ALA A 10 -30.44 19.33 0.57
C ALA A 10 -29.05 19.40 -0.08
N LEU A 11 -28.06 19.84 0.69
CA LEU A 11 -26.64 19.63 0.39
C LEU A 11 -26.35 18.12 0.45
N LEU A 12 -26.53 17.43 -0.67
CA LEU A 12 -25.89 16.14 -0.90
C LEU A 12 -24.41 16.41 -1.16
N ALA A 13 -23.62 16.45 -0.08
CA ALA A 13 -22.17 16.41 -0.19
C ALA A 13 -21.77 15.02 -0.73
N VAL A 14 -21.60 14.93 -2.04
CA VAL A 14 -20.97 13.77 -2.68
C VAL A 14 -19.51 13.78 -2.24
N VAL A 15 -19.18 12.98 -1.22
CA VAL A 15 -17.79 12.73 -0.85
C VAL A 15 -17.20 11.86 -1.97
N ALA A 16 -16.56 12.50 -2.94
CA ALA A 16 -15.76 11.81 -3.94
C ALA A 16 -14.59 11.13 -3.19
N VAL A 17 -14.73 9.83 -2.95
CA VAL A 17 -13.63 8.99 -2.47
C VAL A 17 -12.60 8.97 -3.61
N GLN A 18 -11.54 9.77 -3.49
CA GLN A 18 -10.41 9.69 -4.39
C GLN A 18 -9.74 8.34 -4.17
N ALA A 19 -9.75 7.48 -5.19
CA ALA A 19 -9.04 6.22 -5.12
C ALA A 19 -7.54 6.51 -5.05
N ASP A 20 -6.86 5.92 -4.06
CA ASP A 20 -5.41 5.98 -4.00
C ASP A 20 -4.85 5.22 -5.20
N LYS A 21 -3.84 5.79 -5.87
CA LYS A 21 -3.09 5.10 -6.92
C LYS A 21 -1.88 4.43 -6.32
N LEU A 22 -1.61 3.19 -6.75
CA LEU A 22 -0.32 2.56 -6.46
C LEU A 22 0.79 3.38 -7.12
N PRO A 23 1.85 3.74 -6.38
CA PRO A 23 3.02 4.34 -7.01
C PRO A 23 3.64 3.33 -7.98
N SER A 24 3.79 3.74 -9.24
CA SER A 24 4.39 2.90 -10.27
C SER A 24 5.87 2.66 -9.95
N ALA A 25 6.32 1.43 -10.17
CA ALA A 25 7.71 1.02 -10.10
C ALA A 25 8.04 0.16 -11.32
N THR A 26 9.23 0.32 -11.90
CA THR A 26 9.67 -0.55 -12.99
C THR A 26 10.21 -1.88 -12.43
N PRO A 27 10.24 -2.96 -13.24
CA PRO A 27 10.88 -4.21 -12.83
C PRO A 27 12.35 -4.03 -12.41
N GLU A 28 13.08 -3.13 -13.05
CA GLU A 28 14.48 -2.81 -12.74
C GLU A 28 14.61 -2.17 -11.36
N GLU A 29 13.71 -1.23 -11.01
CA GLU A 29 13.68 -0.63 -9.67
C GLU A 29 13.38 -1.66 -8.59
N ILE A 30 12.43 -2.57 -8.84
CA ILE A 30 12.08 -3.65 -7.92
C ILE A 30 13.28 -4.59 -7.71
N ASN A 31 13.95 -4.95 -8.80
CA ASN A 31 15.13 -5.79 -8.76
C ASN A 31 16.28 -5.11 -8.01
N ASP A 32 16.47 -3.80 -8.15
CA ASP A 32 17.49 -3.07 -7.41
C ASP A 32 17.19 -3.03 -5.90
N ILE A 33 15.95 -2.73 -5.52
CA ILE A 33 15.50 -2.72 -4.11
C ILE A 33 15.66 -4.10 -3.47
N LEU A 34 15.49 -5.17 -4.24
CA LEU A 34 15.57 -6.56 -3.76
C LEU A 34 16.89 -7.26 -4.14
N ALA A 35 17.87 -6.52 -4.66
CA ALA A 35 19.12 -7.08 -5.16
C ALA A 35 19.90 -7.77 -4.04
N THR A 36 20.01 -7.10 -2.89
CA THR A 36 20.72 -7.56 -1.70
C THR A 36 19.80 -7.69 -0.50
N ARG A 37 20.26 -8.44 0.49
CA ARG A 37 19.52 -8.62 1.75
C ARG A 37 19.38 -7.31 2.51
N GLU A 38 20.40 -6.47 2.48
CA GLU A 38 20.43 -5.16 3.15
C GLU A 38 19.39 -4.21 2.54
N LYS A 39 19.32 -4.12 1.20
CA LYS A 39 18.31 -3.30 0.52
C LYS A 39 16.90 -3.85 0.73
N ALA A 40 16.72 -5.16 0.67
CA ALA A 40 15.43 -5.80 0.96
C ALA A 40 14.99 -5.53 2.41
N LYS A 41 15.94 -5.51 3.35
CA LYS A 41 15.67 -5.15 4.75
C LYS A 41 15.31 -3.68 4.89
N GLU A 42 16.01 -2.77 4.23
CA GLU A 42 15.68 -1.33 4.23
C GLU A 42 14.26 -1.09 3.70
N PHE A 43 13.89 -1.80 2.62
CA PHE A 43 12.53 -1.77 2.10
C PHE A 43 11.51 -2.27 3.11
N VAL A 44 11.70 -3.46 3.70
CA VAL A 44 10.77 -4.01 4.70
C VAL A 44 10.69 -3.13 5.95
N ASP A 45 11.81 -2.60 6.44
CA ASP A 45 11.83 -1.70 7.59
C ASP A 45 11.12 -0.38 7.27
N CYS A 46 11.24 0.14 6.05
CA CYS A 46 10.47 1.31 5.62
C CYS A 46 8.97 1.00 5.56
N VAL A 47 8.59 -0.13 4.95
CA VAL A 47 7.18 -0.55 4.85
C VAL A 47 6.54 -0.77 6.22
N THR A 48 7.27 -1.36 7.17
CA THR A 48 6.77 -1.66 8.52
C THR A 48 6.91 -0.48 9.48
N ARG A 49 7.86 0.43 9.23
CA ARG A 49 8.13 1.62 10.04
C ARG A 49 8.26 2.85 9.14
N PRO A 50 7.15 3.45 8.69
CA PRO A 50 7.14 4.56 7.73
C PRO A 50 8.03 5.76 8.11
N ARG A 51 8.26 5.96 9.41
CA ARG A 51 9.17 7.00 9.94
C ARG A 51 10.64 6.80 9.54
N ARG A 52 11.03 5.59 9.18
CA ARG A 52 12.39 5.23 8.73
C ARG A 52 12.57 5.33 7.21
N CYS A 53 11.48 5.52 6.46
CA CYS A 53 11.55 5.71 5.03
C CYS A 53 12.23 7.03 4.67
N ARG A 54 13.27 6.95 3.86
CA ARG A 54 13.94 8.11 3.24
C ARG A 54 13.17 8.63 2.04
N ASP A 55 12.53 7.73 1.29
CA ASP A 55 11.77 8.03 0.08
C ASP A 55 10.27 8.26 0.39
N ALA A 56 9.69 9.31 -0.20
CA ALA A 56 8.25 9.61 -0.11
C ALA A 56 7.40 8.52 -0.77
N ARG A 57 7.81 8.00 -1.93
CA ARG A 57 7.15 6.89 -2.63
C ARG A 57 7.07 5.65 -1.75
N ALA A 58 8.14 5.38 -1.01
CA ALA A 58 8.19 4.23 -0.11
C ALA A 58 7.25 4.40 1.11
N LYS A 59 6.98 5.64 1.55
CA LYS A 59 5.95 5.92 2.56
C LYS A 59 4.54 5.63 2.05
N ASP A 60 4.26 5.96 0.80
CA ASP A 60 2.95 5.66 0.19
C ASP A 60 2.74 4.15 0.07
N ILE A 61 3.78 3.40 -0.32
CA ILE A 61 3.75 1.94 -0.33
C ILE A 61 3.54 1.42 1.10
N ALA A 62 4.26 1.96 2.09
CA ALA A 62 4.14 1.55 3.49
C ALA A 62 2.70 1.68 4.02
N ARG A 63 1.97 2.72 3.60
CA ARG A 63 0.56 2.94 3.96
C ARG A 63 -0.37 1.85 3.40
N ILE A 64 -0.12 1.39 2.17
CA ILE A 64 -1.01 0.46 1.44
C ILE A 64 -0.57 -1.01 1.64
N ALA A 65 0.69 -1.24 1.97
CA ALA A 65 1.28 -2.57 2.10
C ALA A 65 0.52 -3.52 3.05
N PRO A 66 0.02 -3.10 4.23
CA PRO A 66 -0.74 -4.00 5.10
C PRO A 66 -1.97 -4.60 4.40
N GLU A 67 -2.70 -3.80 3.62
CA GLU A 67 -3.85 -4.25 2.83
C GLU A 67 -3.39 -5.20 1.72
N LEU A 68 -2.32 -4.86 1.00
CA LEU A 68 -1.76 -5.71 -0.05
C LEU A 68 -1.34 -7.08 0.47
N ILE A 69 -0.71 -7.13 1.64
CA ILE A 69 -0.27 -8.38 2.27
C ILE A 69 -1.48 -9.23 2.68
N ARG A 70 -2.52 -8.64 3.25
CA ARG A 70 -3.78 -9.34 3.61
C ARG A 70 -4.42 -10.02 2.40
N VAL A 71 -4.36 -9.39 1.23
CA VAL A 71 -4.88 -9.95 -0.02
C VAL A 71 -3.84 -10.73 -0.84
N GLN A 72 -2.69 -11.06 -0.25
CA GLN A 72 -1.60 -11.82 -0.90
C GLN A 72 -1.11 -11.18 -2.20
N GLY A 73 -1.00 -9.85 -2.22
CA GLY A 73 -0.53 -9.09 -3.36
C GLY A 73 -1.56 -8.91 -4.49
N LYS A 74 -2.79 -9.43 -4.35
CA LYS A 74 -3.89 -9.20 -5.28
C LYS A 74 -4.53 -7.84 -5.04
N CYS A 75 -3.80 -6.79 -5.40
CA CYS A 75 -4.21 -5.39 -5.23
C CYS A 75 -5.60 -5.06 -5.79
N SER A 76 -6.06 -5.76 -6.84
CA SER A 76 -7.41 -5.68 -7.39
C SER A 76 -8.52 -6.00 -6.36
N ARG A 77 -8.17 -6.61 -5.23
CA ARG A 77 -9.08 -6.90 -4.11
C ARG A 77 -9.07 -5.82 -3.02
N VAL A 78 -8.18 -4.82 -3.10
CA VAL A 78 -8.13 -3.71 -2.13
C VAL A 78 -9.14 -2.66 -2.57
N LYS A 79 -10.14 -2.41 -1.72
CA LYS A 79 -11.20 -1.44 -2.03
C LYS A 79 -10.64 -0.02 -2.05
N GLY A 80 -10.92 0.73 -3.11
CA GLY A 80 -10.48 2.13 -3.25
C GLY A 80 -9.03 2.29 -3.68
N LEU A 81 -8.37 1.21 -4.12
CA LEU A 81 -7.04 1.24 -4.71
C LEU A 81 -7.14 0.98 -6.21
N GLU A 82 -6.65 1.92 -7.01
CA GLU A 82 -6.46 1.68 -8.44
C GLU A 82 -5.20 0.82 -8.63
N CYS A 83 -5.37 -0.36 -9.22
CA CYS A 83 -4.28 -1.27 -9.51
C CYS A 83 -4.30 -1.73 -10.96
N SER A 84 -3.21 -1.48 -11.69
CA SER A 84 -3.02 -2.00 -13.04
C SER A 84 -2.55 -3.46 -13.01
N ALA A 85 -2.57 -4.11 -14.18
CA ALA A 85 -2.02 -5.46 -14.33
C ALA A 85 -0.51 -5.51 -14.05
N ASP A 86 0.21 -4.43 -14.35
CA ASP A 86 1.65 -4.32 -14.10
C ASP A 86 1.94 -4.12 -12.62
N ASP A 87 1.14 -3.31 -11.92
CA ASP A 87 1.25 -3.16 -10.47
C ASP A 87 1.03 -4.51 -9.75
N GLU A 88 0.01 -5.28 -10.14
CA GLU A 88 -0.25 -6.59 -9.55
C GLU A 88 0.91 -7.56 -9.81
N ARG A 89 1.49 -7.53 -11.02
CA ARG A 89 2.67 -8.34 -11.38
C ARG A 89 3.88 -7.95 -10.53
N ASN A 90 4.13 -6.67 -10.38
CA ASN A 90 5.22 -6.10 -9.61
C ASN A 90 5.12 -6.47 -8.13
N ILE A 91 3.93 -6.33 -7.53
CA ILE A 91 3.68 -6.74 -6.14
C ILE A 91 3.94 -8.24 -5.97
N LYS A 92 3.50 -9.07 -6.92
CA LYS A 92 3.78 -10.52 -6.89
C LYS A 92 5.28 -10.82 -6.93
N ILE A 93 6.06 -10.11 -7.73
CA ILE A 93 7.52 -10.26 -7.77
C ILE A 93 8.14 -9.94 -6.41
N VAL A 94 7.72 -8.84 -5.78
CA VAL A 94 8.19 -8.44 -4.44
C VAL A 94 7.85 -9.51 -3.41
N VAL A 95 6.58 -9.94 -3.34
CA VAL A 95 6.10 -10.95 -2.39
C VAL A 95 6.80 -12.29 -2.60
N ASN A 96 6.95 -12.74 -3.85
CA ASN A 96 7.63 -13.99 -4.17
C ASN A 96 9.12 -13.93 -3.81
N THR A 97 9.81 -12.85 -4.15
CA THR A 97 11.23 -12.68 -3.83
C THR A 97 11.46 -12.65 -2.32
N LEU A 98 10.66 -11.87 -1.58
CA LEU A 98 10.76 -11.83 -0.11
C LEU A 98 10.45 -13.20 0.50
N SER A 99 9.37 -13.87 0.10
CA SER A 99 8.98 -15.16 0.69
C SER A 99 9.96 -16.30 0.40
N THR A 100 10.62 -16.29 -0.76
CA THR A 100 11.56 -17.35 -1.18
C THR A 100 13.00 -17.07 -0.79
N LYS A 101 13.52 -15.87 -1.07
CA LYS A 101 14.94 -15.50 -0.87
C LYS A 101 15.22 -14.93 0.51
N TYR A 102 14.25 -14.24 1.11
CA TYR A 102 14.40 -13.48 2.36
C TYR A 102 13.28 -13.81 3.35
N ASN A 103 13.05 -15.10 3.61
CA ASN A 103 11.86 -15.60 4.30
C ASN A 103 11.64 -14.96 5.68
N ASP A 104 12.70 -14.63 6.40
CA ASP A 104 12.65 -13.94 7.69
C ASP A 104 12.11 -12.50 7.57
N LEU A 105 12.55 -11.75 6.55
CA LEU A 105 12.02 -10.42 6.24
C LEU A 105 10.56 -10.49 5.82
N TYR A 106 10.17 -11.51 5.06
CA TYR A 106 8.77 -11.73 4.70
C TYR A 106 7.88 -12.02 5.92
N ARG A 107 8.36 -12.84 6.87
CA ARG A 107 7.64 -13.10 8.12
C ARG A 107 7.51 -11.84 8.96
N GLN A 108 8.56 -11.02 9.04
CA GLN A 108 8.51 -9.72 9.71
C GLN A 108 7.44 -8.84 9.06
N LEU A 109 7.47 -8.72 7.74
CA LEU A 109 6.51 -7.92 6.96
C LEU A 109 5.05 -8.32 7.24
N ILE A 110 4.74 -9.62 7.22
CA ILE A 110 3.38 -10.10 7.54
C ILE A 110 3.01 -9.84 9.00
N THR A 111 3.94 -10.08 9.93
CA THR A 111 3.69 -9.92 11.37
C THR A 111 3.39 -8.47 11.74
N ASP A 112 4.17 -7.54 11.18
CA ASP A 112 4.01 -6.12 11.43
C ASP A 112 2.77 -5.56 10.71
N ALA A 113 2.47 -6.04 9.49
CA ALA A 113 1.23 -5.71 8.78
C ALA A 113 -0.04 -6.18 9.50
N ALA A 114 0.04 -7.29 10.24
CA ALA A 114 -1.07 -7.77 11.07
C ALA A 114 -1.28 -6.92 12.33
N ASN A 115 -0.26 -6.16 12.77
CA ASN A 115 -0.28 -5.37 14.01
C ASN A 115 0.14 -3.91 13.77
N PRO A 116 -0.63 -3.14 12.96
CA PRO A 116 -0.29 -1.75 12.67
C PRO A 116 -0.34 -0.92 13.95
N GLY A 117 0.83 -0.47 14.44
CA GLY A 117 0.96 0.32 15.67
C GLY A 117 2.04 -0.15 16.66
N ARG A 118 2.72 -1.27 16.40
CA ARG A 118 3.75 -1.83 17.30
C ARG A 118 5.18 -1.26 17.09
N GLY A 119 5.38 -0.34 16.13
CA GLY A 119 6.71 0.08 15.65
C GLY A 119 6.99 1.57 15.73
#